data_AF-U9W2Y2-F1
#
_entry.id   AF-U9W2Y2-F1
#
_cell.length_a   1.000
_cell.length_b   1.000
_cell.length_c   1.000
_cell.angle_alpha   90.00
_cell.angle_beta   90.00
_cell.angle_gamma   90.00
#
_symmetry.space_group_name_H-M   'P 1'
#
loop_
_entity.id
_entity.type
_entity.pdbx_description
1 polymer ?
#
loop_
_entity_poly.entity_id
_entity_poly.type
_entity_poly.pdbx_seq_one_letter_code
_entity_poly.pdbx_strand_id
1 'polypeptide(L)'
;MANLRAAGPLQWFTLLIMILTASAAITLDDIQPITSLSISRNCLLTYRKPLEGCDSDDFDGNDCSRGCAQGVLRIEDLLQLSCRDDTAPTNSLLAMALGDQLLDFLCSDEPQILPTSFTSEGTTLTLSSV
;
A
#
# COMPACT_ATOMS: atom_id res chain seq x y z
N MET A 1 -10.82 -64.90 -16.40
CA MET A 1 -11.50 -63.71 -15.86
C MET A 1 -10.75 -63.27 -14.62
N ALA A 2 -10.72 -61.96 -14.35
CA ALA A 2 -10.03 -61.26 -13.26
C ALA A 2 -8.56 -60.84 -13.51
N ASN A 3 -8.50 -59.63 -14.06
CA ASN A 3 -7.38 -58.73 -14.32
C ASN A 3 -6.42 -58.56 -13.13
N LEU A 4 -5.13 -58.86 -13.34
CA LEU A 4 -4.07 -58.24 -12.54
C LEU A 4 -3.84 -56.84 -13.11
N ARG A 5 -4.38 -55.82 -12.44
CA ARG A 5 -4.07 -54.42 -12.74
C ARG A 5 -2.67 -54.13 -12.22
N ALA A 6 -1.71 -54.07 -13.13
CA ALA A 6 -0.40 -53.50 -12.88
C ALA A 6 -0.57 -52.07 -12.35
N ALA A 7 -0.30 -51.86 -11.07
CA ALA A 7 -0.12 -50.54 -10.50
C ALA A 7 1.20 -49.99 -11.07
N GLY A 8 1.09 -49.09 -12.04
CA GLY A 8 2.26 -48.49 -12.71
C GLY A 8 3.10 -47.64 -11.74
N PRO A 9 4.41 -47.47 -12.02
CA PRO A 9 5.36 -46.75 -11.17
C PRO A 9 5.17 -45.22 -11.14
N LEU A 10 4.09 -44.70 -11.73
CA LEU A 10 3.83 -43.25 -11.78
C LEU A 10 3.20 -42.69 -10.49
N GLN A 11 2.86 -43.54 -9.51
CA GLN A 11 2.15 -43.12 -8.30
C GLN A 11 3.04 -42.38 -7.26
N TRP A 12 4.33 -42.18 -7.56
CA TRP A 12 5.30 -41.54 -6.66
C TRP A 12 5.64 -40.10 -7.07
N PHE A 13 5.15 -39.65 -8.23
CA PHE A 13 5.51 -38.35 -8.84
C PHE A 13 4.45 -37.25 -8.69
N THR A 14 3.41 -37.43 -7.86
CA THR A 14 2.63 -36.27 -7.38
C THR A 14 3.36 -35.65 -6.19
N LEU A 15 4.59 -35.22 -6.48
CA LEU A 15 5.40 -34.37 -5.64
C LEU A 15 4.61 -33.07 -5.42
N LEU A 16 4.27 -32.81 -4.17
CA LEU A 16 3.76 -31.56 -3.60
C LEU A 16 4.20 -30.31 -4.39
N ILE A 17 3.34 -29.83 -5.27
CA ILE A 17 3.45 -28.46 -5.79
C ILE A 17 2.82 -27.57 -4.71
N MET A 18 3.62 -27.21 -3.69
CA MET A 18 3.34 -26.04 -2.86
C MET A 18 3.49 -24.84 -3.79
N ILE A 19 2.37 -24.36 -4.33
CA ILE A 19 2.33 -23.11 -5.07
C ILE A 19 2.60 -22.03 -4.01
N LEU A 20 3.85 -21.60 -3.90
CA LEU A 20 4.20 -20.41 -3.14
C LEU A 20 3.61 -19.25 -3.95
N THR A 21 2.39 -18.83 -3.61
CA THR A 21 1.81 -17.61 -4.14
C THR A 21 2.69 -16.47 -3.63
N ALA A 22 3.57 -15.97 -4.49
CA ALA A 22 4.27 -14.73 -4.22
C ALA A 22 3.21 -13.62 -4.25
N SER A 23 2.74 -13.23 -3.07
CA SER A 23 1.97 -12.00 -2.88
C SER A 23 2.82 -10.84 -3.39
N ALA A 24 2.32 -10.09 -4.37
CA ALA A 24 3.02 -8.91 -4.84
C ALA A 24 3.08 -7.94 -3.66
N ALA A 25 4.29 -7.52 -3.28
CA ALA A 25 4.44 -6.59 -2.17
C ALA A 25 3.92 -5.21 -2.59
N ILE A 26 2.75 -4.84 -2.07
CA ILE A 26 2.10 -3.55 -2.34
C ILE A 26 2.80 -2.42 -1.58
N THR A 27 2.76 -1.21 -2.12
CA THR A 27 3.39 0.00 -1.55
C THR A 27 2.37 1.13 -1.50
N LEU A 28 2.61 2.18 -0.70
CA LEU A 28 1.73 3.35 -0.71
C LEU A 28 1.73 4.07 -2.06
N ASP A 29 2.82 3.98 -2.82
CA ASP A 29 2.93 4.57 -4.18
C ASP A 29 2.08 3.83 -5.21
N ASP A 30 1.77 2.55 -4.97
CA ASP A 30 0.85 1.76 -5.79
C ASP A 30 -0.61 2.17 -5.52
N ILE A 31 -0.93 2.49 -4.26
CA ILE A 31 -2.27 2.93 -3.82
C ILE A 31 -2.52 4.39 -4.21
N GLN A 32 -1.58 5.28 -3.91
CA GLN A 32 -1.64 6.70 -4.25
C GLN A 32 -0.24 7.22 -4.63
N PRO A 33 0.03 7.45 -5.94
CA PRO A 33 1.35 7.91 -6.36
C PRO A 33 1.61 9.36 -5.93
N ILE A 34 2.85 9.64 -5.49
CA ILE A 34 3.30 11.01 -5.20
C ILE A 34 3.83 11.66 -6.48
N THR A 35 3.21 12.78 -6.89
CA THR A 35 3.65 13.58 -8.05
C THR A 35 4.36 14.88 -7.66
N SER A 36 4.43 15.20 -6.36
CA SER A 36 5.03 16.44 -5.87
C SER A 36 6.55 16.41 -5.94
N LEU A 37 7.13 17.47 -6.53
CA LEU A 37 8.59 17.69 -6.59
C LEU A 37 9.18 18.24 -5.28
N SER A 38 8.33 18.61 -4.33
CA SER A 38 8.74 19.17 -3.04
C SER A 38 9.06 18.10 -1.98
N ILE A 39 8.85 16.82 -2.30
CA ILE A 39 9.13 15.71 -1.40
C ILE A 39 10.60 15.28 -1.51
N SER A 40 11.29 15.20 -0.37
CA SER A 40 12.67 14.78 -0.27
C SER A 40 12.86 13.35 -0.78
N ARG A 41 14.04 13.07 -1.37
CA ARG A 41 14.36 11.71 -1.87
C ARG A 41 14.23 10.64 -0.80
N ASN A 42 14.63 10.94 0.44
CA ASN A 42 14.53 9.99 1.54
C ASN A 42 13.06 9.63 1.85
N CYS A 43 12.18 10.63 1.90
CA CYS A 43 10.76 10.43 2.07
C CYS A 43 10.16 9.58 0.95
N LEU A 44 10.47 9.91 -0.31
CA LEU A 44 9.97 9.18 -1.48
C LEU A 44 10.43 7.71 -1.49
N LEU A 45 11.68 7.45 -1.12
CA LEU A 45 12.20 6.08 -1.01
C LEU A 45 11.46 5.31 0.09
N THR A 46 11.21 5.95 1.23
CA THR A 46 10.42 5.35 2.30
C THR A 46 8.98 5.08 1.87
N TYR A 47 8.33 6.02 1.19
CA TYR A 47 6.96 5.88 0.69
C TYR A 47 6.78 4.71 -0.29
N ARG A 48 7.84 4.38 -1.03
CA ARG A 48 7.88 3.26 -1.97
C ARG A 48 8.37 1.94 -1.36
N LYS A 49 8.55 1.87 -0.04
CA LYS A 49 8.88 0.59 0.59
C LYS A 49 7.66 -0.33 0.58
N PRO A 50 7.89 -1.65 0.43
CA PRO A 50 6.83 -2.63 0.53
C PRO A 50 6.17 -2.59 1.91
N LEU A 51 4.84 -2.69 1.91
CA LEU A 51 4.02 -2.90 3.09
C LEU A 51 4.16 -4.34 3.53
N GLU A 52 5.01 -4.59 4.54
CA GLU A 52 5.28 -5.95 5.00
C GLU A 52 4.03 -6.61 5.57
N GLY A 53 3.69 -7.78 5.05
CA GLY A 53 2.52 -8.54 5.51
C GLY A 53 1.19 -8.09 4.90
N CYS A 54 1.20 -7.15 3.95
CA CYS A 54 0.05 -6.80 3.14
C CYS A 54 0.10 -7.47 1.76
N ASP A 55 -1.06 -7.92 1.30
CA ASP A 55 -1.37 -8.21 -0.09
C ASP A 55 -2.36 -7.18 -0.65
N SER A 56 -2.57 -7.17 -1.96
CA SER A 56 -3.62 -6.39 -2.62
C SER A 56 -5.02 -6.62 -2.04
N ASP A 57 -5.33 -7.85 -1.62
CA ASP A 57 -6.64 -8.17 -1.05
C ASP A 57 -6.90 -7.49 0.32
N ASP A 58 -5.85 -7.10 1.06
CA ASP A 58 -6.00 -6.43 2.37
C ASP A 58 -6.62 -5.02 2.26
N PHE A 59 -6.61 -4.44 1.06
CA PHE A 59 -7.19 -3.11 0.79
C PHE A 59 -8.49 -3.19 0.00
N ASP A 60 -8.96 -4.40 -0.36
CA ASP A 60 -10.26 -4.60 -1.00
C ASP A 60 -11.35 -4.68 0.08
N GLY A 61 -12.06 -3.58 0.30
CA GLY A 61 -13.12 -3.51 1.31
C GLY A 61 -12.65 -3.18 2.73
N ASN A 62 -11.42 -2.69 2.90
CA ASN A 62 -10.86 -2.18 4.16
C ASN A 62 -10.70 -3.20 5.32
N ASP A 63 -10.81 -4.50 5.04
CA ASP A 63 -10.62 -5.57 6.02
C ASP A 63 -9.13 -6.01 6.08
N CYS A 64 -8.27 -5.15 6.66
CA CYS A 64 -6.85 -5.48 6.78
C CYS A 64 -6.61 -6.69 7.68
N SER A 65 -5.82 -7.65 7.20
CA SER A 65 -5.28 -8.71 8.04
C SER A 65 -4.40 -8.12 9.15
N ARG A 66 -4.28 -8.85 10.26
CA ARG A 66 -3.44 -8.43 11.39
C ARG A 66 -1.97 -8.20 11.00
N GLY A 67 -1.48 -8.97 10.02
CA GLY A 67 -0.13 -8.81 9.49
C GLY A 67 0.00 -7.49 8.73
N CYS A 68 -0.95 -7.20 7.84
CA CYS A 68 -0.96 -5.97 7.09
C CYS A 68 -1.07 -4.73 7.99
N ALA A 69 -1.97 -4.75 8.97
CA ALA A 69 -2.10 -3.66 9.95
C ALA A 69 -0.78 -3.33 10.66
N GLN A 70 0.01 -4.35 11.02
CA GLN A 70 1.35 -4.14 11.60
C GLN A 70 2.34 -3.55 10.59
N GLY A 71 2.28 -3.99 9.32
CA GLY A 71 3.06 -3.42 8.23
C GLY A 71 2.75 -1.95 7.99
N VAL A 72 1.46 -1.57 8.03
CA VAL A 72 1.00 -0.20 7.88
C VAL A 72 1.52 0.69 9.01
N LEU A 73 1.40 0.26 10.27
CA LEU A 73 1.98 1.00 11.42
C LEU A 73 3.49 1.15 11.31
N ARG A 74 4.19 0.11 10.82
CA ARG A 74 5.64 0.15 10.67
C ARG A 74 6.06 1.15 9.59
N ILE A 75 5.34 1.21 8.47
CA ILE A 75 5.68 2.18 7.42
C ILE A 75 5.34 3.61 7.83
N GLU A 76 4.28 3.79 8.63
CA GLU A 76 3.88 5.08 9.19
C GLU A 76 5.00 5.68 10.05
N ASP A 77 5.53 4.93 11.02
CA ASP A 77 6.68 5.36 11.85
C ASP A 77 7.89 5.75 10.99
N LEU A 78 8.20 4.93 9.98
CA LEU A 78 9.31 5.20 9.06
C LEU A 78 9.09 6.47 8.24
N LEU A 79 7.85 6.77 7.84
CA LEU A 79 7.47 7.99 7.12
C LEU A 79 7.58 9.21 8.02
N GLN A 80 7.07 9.14 9.25
CA GLN A 80 7.20 10.22 10.23
C GLN A 80 8.66 10.59 10.49
N LEU A 81 9.57 9.61 10.50
CA LEU A 81 11.01 9.84 10.60
C LEU A 81 11.63 10.37 9.30
N SER A 82 11.23 9.83 8.15
CA SER A 82 11.87 10.11 6.86
C SER A 82 11.40 11.39 6.18
N CYS A 83 10.18 11.83 6.51
CA CYS A 83 9.43 12.89 5.85
C CYS A 83 9.09 14.07 6.78
N ARG A 84 9.70 14.13 7.98
CA ARG A 84 9.36 15.10 9.04
C ARG A 84 9.35 16.56 8.57
N ASP A 85 10.27 16.90 7.66
CA ASP A 85 10.45 18.27 7.17
C ASP A 85 9.82 18.48 5.77
N ASP A 86 9.10 17.47 5.23
CA ASP A 86 8.42 17.52 3.94
C ASP A 86 6.97 17.98 4.06
N THR A 87 6.49 18.73 3.06
CA THR A 87 5.08 19.15 3.00
C THR A 87 4.28 18.21 2.11
N ALA A 88 3.37 17.45 2.72
CA ALA A 88 2.44 16.58 2.02
C ALA A 88 1.12 17.31 1.67
N PRO A 89 0.46 16.98 0.54
CA PRO A 89 -0.89 17.46 0.26
C PRO A 89 -1.86 16.94 1.34
N THR A 90 -2.70 17.80 1.89
CA THR A 90 -3.55 17.51 3.07
C THR A 90 -4.42 16.25 2.95
N ASN A 91 -4.82 15.87 1.73
CA ASN A 91 -5.67 14.72 1.46
C ASN A 91 -4.88 13.55 0.81
N SER A 92 -3.65 13.31 1.28
CA SER A 92 -2.80 12.22 0.76
C SER A 92 -2.47 11.20 1.84
N LEU A 93 -2.17 9.97 1.43
CA LEU A 93 -1.65 8.90 2.30
C LEU A 93 -0.39 9.35 3.04
N LEU A 94 0.43 10.19 2.40
CA LEU A 94 1.58 10.78 3.07
C LEU A 94 1.17 11.72 4.21
N ALA A 95 0.18 12.59 3.99
CA ALA A 95 -0.32 13.47 5.06
C ALA A 95 -0.97 12.66 6.20
N MET A 96 -1.66 11.57 5.88
CA MET A 96 -2.25 10.67 6.87
C MET A 96 -1.18 9.93 7.69
N ALA A 97 -0.12 9.45 7.05
CA ALA A 97 1.02 8.84 7.75
C ALA A 97 1.72 9.83 8.68
N LEU A 98 1.92 11.07 8.23
CA LEU A 98 2.48 12.14 9.07
C LEU A 98 1.55 12.56 10.21
N GLY A 99 0.26 12.24 10.11
CA GLY A 99 -0.78 12.55 11.09
C GLY A 99 -1.13 11.41 12.06
N ASP A 100 -0.49 10.24 11.96
CA ASP A 100 -0.83 9.04 12.76
C ASP A 100 -2.25 8.49 12.43
N GLN A 101 -2.65 8.63 11.16
CA GLN A 101 -4.00 8.28 10.67
C GLN A 101 -3.95 7.25 9.52
N LEU A 102 -2.77 6.75 9.14
CA LEU A 102 -2.63 5.87 7.97
C LEU A 102 -3.31 4.53 8.18
N LEU A 103 -3.15 3.93 9.36
CA LEU A 103 -3.78 2.65 9.68
C LEU A 103 -5.30 2.76 9.63
N ASP A 104 -5.86 3.77 10.29
CA ASP A 104 -7.30 3.99 10.33
C ASP A 104 -7.85 4.20 8.91
N PHE A 105 -7.16 5.01 8.09
CA PHE A 105 -7.62 5.26 6.73
C PHE A 105 -7.57 4.01 5.83
N LEU A 106 -6.50 3.23 5.90
CA LEU A 106 -6.34 2.05 5.04
C LEU A 106 -7.14 0.83 5.51
N CYS A 107 -7.46 0.75 6.81
CA CYS A 107 -7.99 -0.47 7.44
C CYS A 107 -9.30 -0.27 8.23
N SER A 108 -10.02 0.84 8.04
CA SER A 108 -11.30 1.09 8.72
C SER A 108 -12.51 0.68 7.88
N ASP A 109 -13.48 -0.02 8.48
CA ASP A 109 -14.71 -0.54 7.85
C ASP A 109 -15.60 0.51 7.14
N GLU A 110 -15.34 1.81 7.31
CA GLU A 110 -16.14 2.86 6.67
C GLU A 110 -15.63 3.12 5.24
N PRO A 111 -16.51 3.14 4.21
CA PRO A 111 -16.09 3.39 2.84
C PRO A 111 -15.41 4.74 2.75
N GLN A 112 -14.10 4.71 2.54
CA GLN A 112 -13.27 5.89 2.39
C GLN A 112 -13.72 6.60 1.12
N ILE A 113 -14.54 7.65 1.25
CA ILE A 113 -14.80 8.57 0.16
C ILE A 113 -13.49 9.33 -0.04
N LEU A 114 -12.58 8.80 -0.87
CA LEU A 114 -11.47 9.58 -1.37
C LEU A 114 -12.09 10.75 -2.15
N PRO A 115 -12.01 12.00 -1.69
CA PRO A 115 -12.57 13.10 -2.45
C PRO A 115 -11.74 13.23 -3.72
N THR A 116 -12.32 12.82 -4.86
CA THR A 116 -11.77 13.10 -6.18
C THR A 116 -11.82 14.61 -6.38
N SER A 117 -10.77 15.32 -5.99
CA SER A 117 -10.60 16.75 -6.26
C SER A 117 -9.14 17.15 -6.20
N PHE A 118 -8.37 16.72 -7.19
CA PHE A 118 -7.30 17.57 -7.72
C PHE A 118 -7.94 18.61 -8.63
N THR A 119 -8.55 19.65 -8.04
CA THR A 119 -8.71 20.92 -8.74
C THR A 119 -7.46 21.73 -8.47
N SER A 120 -6.57 21.75 -9.46
CA SER A 120 -5.49 22.71 -9.55
C SER A 120 -6.09 24.10 -9.77
N GLU A 121 -6.52 24.76 -8.71
CA GLU A 121 -6.69 26.23 -8.74
C GLU A 121 -5.32 26.86 -8.49
N GLY A 122 -4.64 27.12 -9.61
CA GLY A 122 -3.47 27.98 -9.63
C GLY A 122 -3.80 29.31 -8.96
N THR A 123 -3.16 29.55 -7.82
CA THR A 123 -3.18 30.85 -7.14
C THR A 123 -2.57 31.88 -8.10
N THR A 124 -3.44 32.59 -8.81
CA THR A 124 -3.01 33.74 -9.62
C THR A 124 -2.82 34.91 -8.66
N LEU A 125 -1.57 35.22 -8.34
CA LEU A 125 -1.19 36.42 -7.60
C LEU A 125 -1.47 37.64 -8.49
N THR A 126 -2.61 38.30 -8.31
CA THR A 126 -2.83 39.65 -8.87
C THR A 126 -2.36 40.69 -7.87
N LEU A 127 -1.20 41.25 -8.18
CA LEU A 127 -0.51 42.37 -7.53
C LEU A 127 -1.44 43.61 -7.45
N SER A 128 -1.63 44.17 -6.25
CA SER A 128 -2.23 45.49 -6.07
C SER A 128 -1.32 46.57 -6.67
N SER A 129 -1.90 47.51 -7.42
CA SER A 129 -1.33 48.84 -7.62
C SER A 129 -2.39 49.89 -7.30
N VAL A 130 -1.99 50.78 -6.38
CA VAL A 130 -2.54 52.12 -6.11
C VAL A 130 -2.51 52.97 -7.37
#